data_AF-A0A1A8I484-F1
#
_entry.id   AF-A0A1A8I484-F1
#
_cell.length_a   1.000
_cell.length_b   1.000
_cell.length_c   1.000
_cell.angle_alpha   90.00
_cell.angle_beta   90.00
_cell.angle_gamma   90.00
#
_symmetry.space_group_name_H-M   'P 1'
#
loop_
_entity.id
_entity.type
_entity.pdbx_description
1 polymer ?
#
loop_
_entity_poly.entity_id
_entity_poly.type
_entity_poly.pdbx_seq_one_letter_code
_entity_poly.pdbx_strand_id
1 'polypeptide(L)'
;VPVAPHNVAARDAIRQTWGKENVVQGEVVLTLFVLGLSNDADAEKIKQENKQHHDLIQSSFMDTYLNLTIKTMVIMDWLATRCPTAAYAMKVDSDMFLNIDNLVMMLQKPGIPKLN
;
A
#
# COMPACT_ATOMS: atom_id res chain seq x y z
N VAL A 1 -0.44 0.97 1.61
CA VAL A 1 -1.68 1.16 2.41
C VAL A 1 -1.75 0.09 3.49
N PRO A 2 -1.64 0.39 4.80
CA PRO A 2 -1.90 -0.59 5.84
C PRO A 2 -3.41 -0.88 5.91
N VAL A 3 -3.79 -2.15 5.83
CA VAL A 3 -5.21 -2.57 5.94
C VAL A 3 -5.28 -3.77 6.88
N ALA A 4 -6.42 -3.99 7.53
CA ALA A 4 -6.65 -5.21 8.31
C ALA A 4 -7.00 -6.38 7.37
N PRO A 5 -6.56 -7.63 7.67
CA PRO A 5 -6.82 -8.82 6.86
C PRO A 5 -8.29 -9.01 6.44
N HIS A 6 -9.22 -8.92 7.39
CA HIS A 6 -10.64 -9.07 7.15
C HIS A 6 -11.28 -7.93 6.35
N ASN A 7 -10.63 -6.77 6.25
CA ASN A 7 -11.20 -5.59 5.57
C ASN A 7 -10.89 -5.60 4.06
N VAL A 8 -11.42 -6.63 3.39
CA VAL A 8 -11.32 -6.81 1.92
C VAL A 8 -12.03 -5.66 1.20
N ALA A 9 -13.19 -5.24 1.70
CA ALA A 9 -13.99 -4.17 1.12
C ALA A 9 -13.22 -2.85 0.98
N ALA A 10 -12.40 -2.48 1.98
CA ALA A 10 -11.55 -1.29 1.88
C ALA A 10 -10.48 -1.43 0.79
N ARG A 11 -9.85 -2.61 0.66
CA ARG A 11 -8.88 -2.86 -0.42
C ARG A 11 -9.53 -2.76 -1.79
N ASP A 12 -10.70 -3.38 -1.96
CA ASP A 12 -11.45 -3.35 -3.21
C ASP A 12 -11.93 -1.95 -3.57
N ALA A 13 -12.41 -1.17 -2.59
CA ALA A 13 -12.77 0.22 -2.79
C ALA A 13 -11.59 1.04 -3.31
N ILE A 14 -10.39 0.85 -2.73
CA ILE A 14 -9.17 1.53 -3.18
C ILE A 14 -8.79 1.09 -4.60
N ARG A 15 -8.80 -0.22 -4.89
CA ARG A 15 -8.53 -0.78 -6.23
C ARG A 15 -9.49 -0.27 -7.30
N GLN A 16 -10.74 0.00 -6.93
CA GLN A 16 -11.77 0.50 -7.85
C GLN A 16 -11.80 2.03 -7.96
N THR A 17 -11.07 2.73 -7.09
CA THR A 17 -11.05 4.20 -7.04
C THR A 17 -9.64 4.73 -7.22
N TRP A 18 -9.06 5.38 -6.21
CA TRP A 18 -7.82 6.14 -6.33
C TRP A 18 -6.58 5.24 -6.50
N GLY A 19 -6.65 3.96 -6.14
CA GLY A 19 -5.56 3.00 -6.33
C GLY A 19 -5.60 2.23 -7.65
N LYS A 20 -6.55 2.55 -8.54
CA LYS A 20 -6.84 1.79 -9.76
C LYS A 20 -5.76 1.94 -10.84
N GLU A 21 -5.34 3.17 -11.10
CA GLU A 21 -4.46 3.50 -12.22
C GLU A 21 -2.99 3.26 -11.84
N ASN A 22 -2.25 2.59 -12.72
CA ASN A 22 -0.83 2.30 -12.53
C ASN A 22 0.10 3.26 -13.27
N VAL A 23 -0.47 4.13 -14.12
CA VAL A 23 0.23 5.22 -14.79
C VAL A 23 -0.62 6.48 -14.65
N VAL A 24 -0.08 7.51 -14.00
CA VAL A 24 -0.77 8.78 -13.76
C VAL A 24 0.16 9.90 -14.17
N GLN A 25 -0.30 10.79 -15.07
CA GLN A 25 0.51 11.89 -15.62
C GLN A 25 1.87 11.43 -16.19
N GLY A 26 1.91 10.22 -16.79
CA GLY A 26 3.12 9.62 -17.36
C GLY A 26 4.08 8.97 -16.36
N GLU A 27 3.79 9.01 -15.06
CA GLU A 27 4.58 8.37 -14.01
C GLU A 27 3.98 7.04 -13.60
N VAL A 28 4.83 6.06 -13.31
CA VAL A 28 4.39 4.76 -12.77
C VAL A 28 4.02 4.93 -11.30
N VAL A 29 2.79 4.55 -10.95
CA VAL A 29 2.28 4.57 -9.58
C VAL A 29 1.92 3.13 -9.17
N LEU A 30 2.41 2.69 -8.02
CA LEU A 30 2.13 1.36 -7.49
C LEU A 30 1.41 1.47 -6.15
N THR A 31 0.21 0.87 -6.08
CA THR A 31 -0.55 0.74 -4.83
C THR A 31 -0.36 -0.66 -4.28
N LEU A 32 0.16 -0.78 -3.06
CA LEU A 32 0.33 -2.05 -2.34
C LEU A 32 -0.37 -2.02 -0.99
N PHE A 33 -0.94 -3.15 -0.58
CA PHE A 33 -1.61 -3.32 0.70
C PHE A 33 -0.72 -4.10 1.67
N VAL A 34 -0.53 -3.58 2.89
CA VAL A 34 0.29 -4.21 3.92
C VAL A 34 -0.58 -4.76 5.03
N LEU A 35 -0.38 -6.05 5.31
CA LEU A 35 -1.17 -6.88 6.21
C LEU A 35 -0.26 -7.58 7.22
N GLY A 36 -0.77 -7.79 8.43
CA GLY A 36 -0.25 -8.78 9.36
C GLY A 36 -0.96 -10.13 9.23
N LEU A 37 -0.77 -10.97 10.23
CA LEU A 37 -1.51 -12.20 10.45
C LEU A 37 -2.84 -11.91 11.15
N SER A 38 -3.87 -12.66 10.80
CA SER A 38 -5.15 -12.70 11.50
C SER A 38 -5.45 -14.13 11.95
N ASN A 39 -6.69 -14.40 12.34
CA ASN A 39 -7.14 -15.76 12.63
C ASN A 39 -7.08 -16.66 11.37
N ASP A 40 -7.09 -17.98 11.59
CA ASP A 40 -6.95 -18.96 10.50
C ASP A 40 -8.06 -18.87 9.45
N ALA A 41 -9.24 -18.34 9.82
CA ALA A 41 -10.38 -18.20 8.92
C ALA A 41 -10.12 -17.23 7.74
N ASP A 42 -9.21 -16.28 7.91
CA ASP A 42 -8.87 -15.29 6.89
C ASP A 42 -7.69 -15.74 6.01
N ALA A 43 -6.87 -16.70 6.45
CA ALA A 43 -5.63 -17.07 5.78
C ALA A 43 -5.85 -17.56 4.34
N GLU A 44 -6.83 -18.43 4.11
CA GLU A 44 -7.12 -18.92 2.76
C GLU A 44 -7.74 -17.83 1.87
N LYS A 45 -8.54 -16.92 2.43
CA LYS A 45 -9.10 -15.78 1.70
C LYS A 45 -8.01 -14.82 1.23
N ILE A 46 -7.06 -14.48 2.11
CA ILE A 46 -5.90 -13.64 1.76
C ILE A 46 -5.07 -14.30 0.67
N LYS A 47 -4.87 -15.62 0.75
CA LYS A 47 -4.13 -16.37 -0.26
C LYS A 47 -4.83 -16.34 -1.63
N GLN A 48 -6.14 -16.47 -1.65
CA GLN A 48 -6.94 -16.36 -2.88
C GLN A 48 -6.91 -14.94 -3.45
N GLU A 49 -7.08 -13.92 -2.59
CA GLU A 49 -6.99 -12.53 -2.98
C GLU A 49 -5.60 -12.21 -3.56
N ASN A 50 -4.53 -12.65 -2.91
CA ASN A 50 -3.17 -12.42 -3.40
C ASN A 50 -2.90 -13.10 -4.75
N LYS A 51 -3.50 -14.27 -5.00
CA LYS A 51 -3.42 -14.95 -6.30
C LYS A 51 -4.13 -14.18 -7.42
N GLN A 52 -5.12 -13.37 -7.07
CA GLN A 52 -5.90 -12.60 -8.04
C GLN A 52 -5.28 -11.21 -8.30
N HIS A 53 -4.83 -10.54 -7.25
CA HIS A 53 -4.44 -9.12 -7.31
C HIS A 53 -2.93 -8.88 -7.27
N HIS A 54 -2.16 -9.79 -6.68
CA HIS A 54 -0.69 -9.69 -6.57
C HIS A 54 -0.17 -8.39 -5.93
N ASP A 55 -0.96 -7.75 -5.08
CA ASP A 55 -0.70 -6.44 -4.48
C ASP A 55 -0.62 -6.48 -2.94
N LEU A 56 -0.57 -7.68 -2.36
CA LEU A 56 -0.52 -7.88 -0.91
C LEU A 56 0.92 -8.13 -0.42
N ILE A 57 1.34 -7.37 0.59
CA ILE A 57 2.53 -7.63 1.40
C ILE A 57 2.06 -8.08 2.77
N GLN A 58 2.25 -9.36 3.09
CA GLN A 58 1.92 -9.90 4.41
C GLN A 58 3.21 -10.17 5.20
N SER A 59 3.25 -9.74 6.46
CA SER A 59 4.37 -10.02 7.37
C SER A 59 3.92 -10.74 8.63
N SER A 60 4.84 -11.47 9.27
CA SER A 60 4.57 -12.42 10.36
C SER A 60 4.43 -11.73 11.72
N PHE A 61 3.43 -10.87 11.87
CA PHE A 61 3.04 -10.25 13.13
C PHE A 61 1.52 -10.22 13.26
N MET A 62 0.96 -10.34 14.47
CA MET A 62 -0.50 -10.29 14.67
C MET A 62 -1.03 -8.89 14.34
N ASP A 63 -2.01 -8.83 13.44
CA ASP A 63 -2.62 -7.59 12.98
C ASP A 63 -3.62 -7.07 14.00
N THR A 64 -3.10 -6.27 14.92
CA THR A 64 -3.88 -5.62 15.98
C THR A 64 -3.58 -4.13 15.99
N TYR A 65 -4.47 -3.35 16.59
CA TYR A 65 -4.27 -1.91 16.75
C TYR A 65 -2.94 -1.57 17.45
N LEU A 66 -2.57 -2.35 18.47
CA LEU A 66 -1.31 -2.15 19.21
C LEU A 66 -0.07 -2.42 18.35
N ASN A 67 -0.19 -3.22 17.29
CA ASN A 67 0.91 -3.60 16.40
C ASN A 67 0.99 -2.73 15.14
N LEU A 68 0.23 -1.64 15.03
CA LEU A 68 0.32 -0.72 13.89
C LEU A 68 1.71 -0.10 13.71
N THR A 69 2.46 0.09 14.80
CA THR A 69 3.86 0.53 14.74
C THR A 69 4.73 -0.51 14.03
N ILE A 70 4.57 -1.80 14.34
CA ILE A 70 5.27 -2.89 13.65
C ILE A 70 4.90 -2.90 12.17
N LYS A 71 3.61 -2.74 11.85
CA LYS A 71 3.15 -2.66 10.45
C LYS A 71 3.81 -1.50 9.70
N THR A 72 4.01 -0.35 10.35
CA THR A 72 4.70 0.80 9.76
C THR A 72 6.19 0.50 9.53
N MET A 73 6.85 -0.15 10.48
CA MET A 73 8.25 -0.58 10.32
C MET A 73 8.40 -1.56 9.14
N VAL A 74 7.47 -2.50 8.98
CA VAL A 74 7.43 -3.42 7.83
C VAL A 74 7.29 -2.67 6.51
N ILE A 75 6.45 -1.63 6.44
CA ILE A 75 6.32 -0.78 5.24
C ILE A 75 7.67 -0.13 4.91
N MET A 76 8.33 0.47 5.90
CA MET A 76 9.62 1.15 5.71
C MET A 76 10.72 0.17 5.26
N ASP A 77 10.83 -0.98 5.92
CA ASP A 77 11.81 -2.02 5.56
C ASP A 77 11.57 -2.56 4.14
N TRP A 78 10.31 -2.83 3.78
CA TRP A 78 9.97 -3.31 2.45
C TRP A 78 10.32 -2.28 1.37
N LEU A 79 10.01 -1.00 1.59
CA LEU A 79 10.36 0.08 0.67
C LEU A 79 11.89 0.20 0.50
N ALA A 80 12.63 0.18 1.60
CA ALA A 80 14.09 0.29 1.58
C ALA A 80 14.75 -0.89 0.85
N THR A 81 14.19 -2.09 0.96
CA THR A 81 14.80 -3.31 0.40
C THR A 81 14.28 -3.69 -0.99
N ARG A 82 13.06 -3.31 -1.36
CA ARG A 82 12.39 -3.72 -2.61
C ARG A 82 12.16 -2.58 -3.60
N CYS A 83 12.20 -1.33 -3.14
CA CYS A 83 12.01 -0.15 -3.99
C CYS A 83 13.18 0.83 -3.92
N PRO A 84 14.45 0.39 -4.11
CA PRO A 84 15.60 1.28 -3.97
C PRO A 84 15.65 2.42 -5.00
N THR A 85 14.90 2.29 -6.10
CA THR A 85 14.85 3.28 -7.20
C THR A 85 13.58 4.13 -7.18
N ALA A 86 12.66 3.90 -6.23
CA ALA A 86 11.46 4.73 -6.14
C ALA A 86 11.83 6.14 -5.66
N ALA A 87 11.46 7.16 -6.42
CA ALA A 87 11.70 8.56 -6.06
C ALA A 87 10.88 9.00 -4.84
N TYR A 88 9.69 8.41 -4.67
CA TYR A 88 8.76 8.73 -3.60
C TYR A 88 8.07 7.47 -3.08
N ALA A 89 7.71 7.50 -1.80
CA ALA A 89 6.83 6.52 -1.20
C ALA A 89 5.83 7.23 -0.26
N MET A 90 4.62 6.70 -0.18
CA MET A 90 3.57 7.27 0.68
C MET A 90 2.88 6.17 1.46
N LYS A 91 2.79 6.36 2.79
CA LYS A 91 1.87 5.62 3.64
C LYS A 91 0.57 6.43 3.76
N VAL A 92 -0.55 5.83 3.38
CA VAL A 92 -1.90 6.38 3.48
C VAL A 92 -2.81 5.32 4.09
N ASP A 93 -3.66 5.71 5.03
CA ASP A 93 -4.58 4.81 5.72
C ASP A 93 -5.78 4.41 4.83
N SER A 94 -6.41 3.28 5.13
CA SER A 94 -7.44 2.68 4.25
C SER A 94 -8.78 3.41 4.24
N ASP A 95 -8.99 4.30 5.19
CA ASP A 95 -10.17 5.15 5.36
C ASP A 95 -9.96 6.57 4.82
N MET A 96 -8.88 6.80 4.08
CA MET A 96 -8.58 8.07 3.42
C MET A 96 -8.84 8.02 1.92
N PHE A 97 -9.12 9.19 1.34
CA PHE A 97 -9.11 9.39 -0.11
C PHE A 97 -7.84 10.11 -0.53
N LEU A 98 -7.26 9.69 -1.66
CA LEU A 98 -6.08 10.32 -2.24
C LEU A 98 -6.37 10.77 -3.67
N ASN A 99 -6.17 12.05 -3.97
CA ASN A 99 -6.19 12.54 -5.34
C ASN A 99 -4.79 12.33 -5.97
N ILE A 100 -4.62 11.19 -6.66
CA ILE A 100 -3.32 10.80 -7.23
C ILE A 100 -2.86 11.77 -8.32
N ASP A 101 -3.77 12.27 -9.17
CA ASP A 101 -3.42 13.25 -10.20
C ASP A 101 -2.78 14.50 -9.60
N ASN A 102 -3.42 15.08 -8.58
CA ASN A 102 -2.88 16.26 -7.90
C ASN A 102 -1.58 15.97 -7.17
N LEU A 103 -1.45 14.78 -6.57
CA LEU A 103 -0.22 14.36 -5.90
C LEU A 103 0.94 14.28 -6.91
N VAL A 104 0.76 13.60 -8.03
CA VAL A 104 1.81 13.45 -9.06
C VAL A 104 2.18 14.81 -9.66
N MET A 105 1.19 15.63 -10.00
CA MET A 105 1.45 17.00 -10.48
C MET A 105 2.25 17.83 -9.46
N MET A 106 1.98 17.67 -8.16
CA MET A 106 2.73 18.36 -7.12
C MET A 106 4.18 17.87 -7.03
N LEU A 107 4.41 16.55 -7.08
CA LEU A 107 5.74 15.94 -6.97
C LEU A 107 6.61 16.19 -8.21
N GLN A 108 6.00 16.43 -9.37
CA GLN A 108 6.72 16.77 -10.60
C GLN A 108 7.19 18.24 -10.66
N LYS A 109 6.75 19.12 -9.73
CA LYS A 109 7.14 20.53 -9.75
C LYS A 109 8.66 20.71 -9.64
N PRO A 110 9.23 21.72 -10.33
CA PRO A 110 10.66 22.05 -10.18
C PRO A 110 11.01 22.33 -8.72
N GLY A 111 12.16 21.84 -8.27
CA GLY A 111 12.67 22.04 -6.91
C GLY A 111 12.22 20.99 -5.89
N ILE A 112 11.35 20.04 -6.24
CA ILE A 112 11.04 18.90 -5.39
C ILE A 112 12.15 17.83 -5.56
N PRO A 113 12.84 17.40 -4.48
CA PRO A 113 13.88 16.36 -4.57
C PRO A 113 13.29 15.03 -5.06
N LYS A 114 13.99 14.35 -5.97
CA LYS A 114 13.60 13.05 -6.56
C LYS A 114 14.53 11.90 -6.20
N LEU A 115 15.62 12.19 -5.49
CA LEU A 115 16.66 11.25 -5.12
C LEU A 115 16.83 11.33 -3.60
N ASN A 116 16.97 10.16 -2.98
CA ASN A 116 17.27 10.01 -1.55
C ASN A 116 18.74 10.28 -1.25
#